data_AF-A0A099RVP7-F1
#
_entry.id   AF-A0A099RVP7-F1
#
_cell.length_a   1.000
_cell.length_b   1.000
_cell.length_c   1.000
_cell.angle_alpha   90.00
_cell.angle_beta   90.00
_cell.angle_gamma   90.00
#
_symmetry.space_group_name_H-M   'P 1'
#
loop_
_entity.id
_entity.type
_entity.pdbx_description
1 polymer ?
#
loop_
_entity_poly.entity_id
_entity_poly.type
_entity_poly.pdbx_seq_one_letter_code
_entity_poly.pdbx_strand_id
1 'polypeptide(L)'
;MSNFAERFKSLRLEKDLTQSQLSEELNIPRTTISSWELGRREPDLKTIVILASFFKVSVDYLIGLIDNKNPIHTDDVIKKIHNLIRDDELADFIDKLASDSNLQQMCKELKNLSSKSIMRLIKIAKVLDEDF
;
A
#
# COMPACT_ATOMS: atom_id res chain seq x y z
N MET A 1 -12.99 24.33 -3.90
CA MET A 1 -12.86 22.85 -3.97
C MET A 1 -13.00 22.47 -5.43
N SER A 2 -12.04 21.74 -5.98
CA SER A 2 -12.10 21.31 -7.39
C SER A 2 -13.04 20.11 -7.55
N ASN A 3 -13.90 20.16 -8.57
CA ASN A 3 -14.85 19.08 -8.87
C ASN A 3 -14.21 18.01 -9.77
N PHE A 4 -14.92 16.91 -10.01
CA PHE A 4 -14.46 15.81 -10.86
C PHE A 4 -13.91 16.27 -12.22
N ALA A 5 -14.62 17.18 -12.91
CA ALA A 5 -14.24 17.64 -14.25
C ALA A 5 -12.86 18.31 -14.28
N GLU A 6 -12.58 19.18 -13.29
CA GLU A 6 -11.31 19.87 -13.15
C GLU A 6 -10.17 18.90 -12.83
N ARG A 7 -10.41 17.94 -11.91
CA ARG A 7 -9.40 16.95 -11.50
C ARG A 7 -9.10 15.97 -12.62
N PHE A 8 -10.12 15.47 -13.31
CA PHE A 8 -9.97 14.59 -14.46
C PHE A 8 -9.16 15.25 -15.59
N LYS A 9 -9.48 16.51 -15.93
CA LYS A 9 -8.71 17.28 -16.92
C LYS A 9 -7.26 17.49 -16.49
N SER A 10 -7.04 17.83 -15.22
CA SER A 10 -5.70 18.03 -14.67
C SER A 10 -4.86 16.75 -14.74
N LEU A 11 -5.43 15.60 -14.35
CA LEU A 11 -4.76 14.30 -14.40
C LEU A 11 -4.43 13.86 -15.84
N ARG A 12 -5.30 14.17 -16.81
CA ARG A 12 -4.98 13.92 -18.23
C ARG A 12 -3.77 14.76 -18.66
N LEU A 13 -3.76 16.05 -18.32
CA LEU A 13 -2.67 16.96 -18.69
C LEU A 13 -1.36 16.59 -18.00
N GLU A 14 -1.39 16.12 -16.75
CA GLU A 14 -0.21 15.63 -16.03
C GLU A 14 0.44 14.39 -16.66
N LYS A 15 -0.31 13.65 -17.47
CA LYS A 15 0.20 12.53 -18.26
C LYS A 15 0.59 12.92 -19.69
N ASP A 16 0.56 14.21 -20.03
CA ASP A 16 0.84 14.73 -21.38
C ASP A 16 -0.06 14.13 -22.48
N LEU A 17 -1.28 13.73 -22.13
CA LEU A 17 -2.23 13.12 -23.06
C LEU A 17 -3.18 14.17 -23.65
N THR A 18 -3.42 14.10 -24.96
CA THR A 18 -4.58 14.74 -25.59
C THR A 18 -5.86 13.99 -25.26
N GLN A 19 -7.03 14.62 -25.48
CA GLN A 19 -8.32 13.92 -25.32
C GLN A 19 -8.45 12.71 -26.26
N SER A 20 -7.84 12.76 -27.45
CA SER A 20 -7.86 11.64 -28.41
C SER A 20 -6.97 10.49 -27.95
N GLN A 21 -5.77 10.79 -27.45
CA GLN A 21 -4.90 9.73 -26.90
C GLN A 21 -5.53 9.08 -25.67
N LEU A 22 -6.13 9.86 -24.77
CA LEU A 22 -6.85 9.28 -23.61
C LEU A 22 -8.07 8.44 -24.05
N SER A 23 -8.72 8.83 -25.16
CA SER A 23 -9.82 8.08 -25.76
C SER A 23 -9.38 6.70 -26.21
N GLU A 24 -8.22 6.62 -26.86
CA GLU A 24 -7.61 5.37 -27.31
C GLU A 24 -7.17 4.50 -26.13
N GLU A 25 -6.46 5.07 -25.15
CA GLU A 25 -5.96 4.37 -23.96
C GLU A 25 -7.06 3.70 -23.14
N LEU A 26 -8.21 4.39 -22.98
CA LEU A 26 -9.32 3.91 -22.15
C LEU A 26 -10.42 3.23 -22.96
N ASN A 27 -10.33 3.21 -24.29
CA ASN A 27 -11.41 2.81 -25.19
C ASN A 27 -12.74 3.52 -24.88
N ILE A 28 -12.67 4.82 -24.61
CA ILE A 28 -13.82 5.70 -24.31
C ILE A 28 -13.92 6.74 -25.40
N PRO A 29 -15.10 7.02 -25.99
CA PRO A 29 -15.20 8.03 -27.05
C PRO A 29 -14.65 9.40 -26.62
N ARG A 30 -13.85 10.05 -27.47
CA ARG A 30 -13.30 11.40 -27.22
C ARG A 30 -14.38 12.42 -26.82
N THR A 31 -15.57 12.33 -27.42
CA THR A 31 -16.71 13.19 -27.09
C THR A 31 -17.18 13.02 -25.66
N THR A 32 -17.13 11.79 -25.13
CA THR A 32 -17.42 11.48 -23.73
C THR A 32 -16.39 12.11 -22.80
N ILE A 33 -15.09 11.97 -23.11
CA ILE A 33 -14.00 12.62 -22.36
C ILE A 33 -14.20 14.13 -22.35
N SER A 34 -14.47 14.75 -23.50
CA SER A 34 -14.75 16.18 -23.58
C SER A 34 -15.99 16.58 -22.78
N SER A 35 -17.03 15.75 -22.76
CA SER A 35 -18.25 16.01 -21.97
C SER A 35 -17.97 16.00 -20.47
N TRP A 36 -17.11 15.08 -20.01
CA TRP A 36 -16.65 14.98 -18.63
C TRP A 36 -15.79 16.18 -18.22
N GLU A 37 -14.81 16.57 -19.02
CA GLU A 37 -13.95 17.73 -18.73
C GLU A 37 -14.69 19.07 -18.74
N LEU A 38 -15.83 19.15 -19.44
CA LEU A 38 -16.70 20.32 -19.46
C LEU A 38 -17.78 20.27 -18.37
N GLY A 39 -17.84 19.21 -17.56
CA GLY A 39 -18.86 19.02 -16.52
C GLY A 39 -20.28 18.84 -17.06
N ARG A 40 -20.45 18.49 -18.35
CA ARG A 40 -21.78 18.31 -18.98
C ARG A 40 -22.39 16.94 -18.65
N ARG A 41 -21.54 15.96 -18.38
CA ARG A 41 -21.90 14.60 -17.95
C ARG A 41 -20.88 14.14 -16.94
N GLU A 42 -21.23 13.13 -16.17
CA GLU A 42 -20.32 12.43 -15.27
C GLU A 42 -20.22 10.95 -15.67
N PRO A 43 -19.08 10.30 -15.42
CA PRO A 43 -18.94 8.85 -15.56
C PRO A 43 -19.78 8.10 -14.53
N ASP A 44 -20.13 6.85 -14.83
CA ASP A 44 -20.72 5.96 -13.83
C ASP A 44 -19.67 5.48 -12.81
N LEU A 45 -20.13 4.88 -11.71
CA LEU A 45 -19.25 4.40 -10.62
C LEU A 45 -18.17 3.43 -11.12
N LYS A 46 -18.52 2.52 -12.05
CA LYS A 46 -17.57 1.56 -12.60
C LYS A 46 -16.45 2.27 -13.36
N THR A 47 -16.82 3.24 -14.18
CA THR A 47 -15.88 4.06 -14.94
C THR A 47 -15.01 4.91 -14.01
N ILE A 48 -15.57 5.50 -12.94
CA ILE A 48 -14.79 6.23 -11.94
C ILE A 48 -13.68 5.37 -11.34
N VAL A 49 -13.98 4.10 -10.99
CA VAL A 49 -12.98 3.17 -10.45
C VAL A 49 -11.88 2.86 -11.48
N ILE A 50 -12.25 2.67 -12.75
CA ILE A 50 -11.30 2.46 -13.84
C ILE A 50 -10.39 3.69 -14.02
N LEU A 51 -10.97 4.89 -14.03
CA LEU A 51 -10.24 6.14 -14.16
C LEU A 51 -9.27 6.36 -12.99
N ALA A 52 -9.73 6.16 -11.75
CA ALA A 52 -8.91 6.27 -10.56
C ALA A 52 -7.70 5.30 -10.63
N SER A 53 -7.94 4.06 -11.05
CA SER A 53 -6.89 3.06 -11.25
C SER A 53 -5.91 3.46 -12.36
N PHE A 54 -6.41 3.92 -13.50
CA PHE A 54 -5.59 4.38 -14.62
C PHE A 54 -4.66 5.53 -14.19
N PHE A 55 -5.20 6.54 -13.50
CA PHE A 55 -4.44 7.69 -13.03
C PHE A 55 -3.62 7.44 -11.75
N LYS A 56 -3.75 6.25 -11.13
CA LYS A 56 -3.09 5.89 -9.87
C LYS A 56 -3.37 6.91 -8.76
N VAL A 57 -4.64 7.23 -8.60
CA VAL A 57 -5.19 8.10 -7.55
C VAL A 57 -6.36 7.42 -6.85
N SER A 58 -6.72 7.88 -5.66
CA SER A 58 -7.95 7.44 -5.00
C SER A 58 -9.20 7.95 -5.71
N VAL A 59 -10.33 7.23 -5.55
CA VAL A 59 -11.65 7.69 -6.01
C VAL A 59 -12.02 9.00 -5.34
N ASP A 60 -11.81 9.11 -4.03
CA ASP A 60 -12.10 10.32 -3.24
C ASP A 60 -11.36 11.55 -3.79
N TYR A 61 -10.10 11.36 -4.21
CA TYR A 61 -9.39 12.41 -4.95
C TYR A 61 -10.01 12.63 -6.32
N LEU A 62 -10.33 11.62 -7.10
CA LEU A 62 -10.85 11.85 -8.44
C LEU A 62 -12.16 12.66 -8.44
N ILE A 63 -13.04 12.44 -7.45
CA ILE A 63 -14.39 13.03 -7.43
C ILE A 63 -14.52 14.36 -6.67
N GLY A 64 -13.48 14.84 -6.00
CA GLY A 64 -13.53 16.14 -5.31
C GLY A 64 -13.53 16.09 -3.78
N LEU A 65 -13.54 14.91 -3.15
CA LEU A 65 -13.75 14.78 -1.69
C LEU A 65 -12.50 15.13 -0.85
N ILE A 66 -11.30 14.83 -1.37
CA ILE A 66 -10.03 15.10 -0.68
C ILE A 66 -9.01 15.70 -1.64
N ASP A 67 -8.10 16.55 -1.18
CA ASP A 67 -7.07 17.15 -2.07
C ASP A 67 -5.81 16.28 -2.23
N ASN A 68 -5.65 15.24 -1.40
CA ASN A 68 -4.54 14.30 -1.50
C ASN A 68 -4.84 13.23 -2.56
N LYS A 69 -4.02 13.14 -3.62
CA LYS A 69 -4.11 12.15 -4.71
C LYS A 69 -4.09 10.71 -4.22
N ASN A 70 -3.20 10.42 -3.28
CA ASN A 70 -2.96 9.11 -2.71
C ASN A 70 -3.04 9.22 -1.20
N PRO A 71 -4.26 9.27 -0.63
CA PRO A 71 -4.41 9.14 0.80
C PRO A 71 -3.78 7.81 1.21
N ILE A 72 -2.81 7.89 2.12
CA ILE A 72 -2.22 6.69 2.72
C ILE A 72 -3.34 6.07 3.56
N HIS A 73 -3.99 5.03 3.05
CA HIS A 73 -4.87 4.22 3.89
C HIS A 73 -3.98 3.45 4.86
N THR A 74 -4.09 3.78 6.15
CA THR A 74 -3.36 3.13 7.23
C THR A 74 -3.49 1.60 7.15
N ASP A 75 -4.65 1.11 6.72
CA ASP A 75 -4.91 -0.32 6.50
C ASP A 75 -4.07 -0.94 5.37
N ASP A 76 -3.77 -0.20 4.31
CA ASP A 76 -2.92 -0.70 3.21
C ASP A 76 -1.45 -0.74 3.64
N VAL A 77 -1.01 0.21 4.47
CA VAL A 77 0.33 0.17 5.09
C VAL A 77 0.42 -0.97 6.09
N ILE A 78 -0.60 -1.17 6.94
CA ILE A 78 -0.65 -2.29 7.89
C ILE A 78 -0.67 -3.63 7.16
N LYS A 79 -1.44 -3.78 6.08
CA LYS A 79 -1.45 -5.00 5.25
C LYS A 79 -0.10 -5.25 4.58
N LYS A 80 0.57 -4.19 4.11
CA LYS A 80 1.89 -4.31 3.48
C LYS A 80 2.98 -4.65 4.50
N ILE A 81 2.90 -4.09 5.71
CA ILE A 81 3.74 -4.46 6.86
C ILE A 81 3.46 -5.91 7.27
N HIS A 82 2.20 -6.33 7.36
CA HIS A 82 1.81 -7.70 7.71
C HIS A 82 2.26 -8.73 6.66
N ASN A 83 2.19 -8.41 5.37
CA ASN A 83 2.68 -9.27 4.29
C ASN A 83 4.22 -9.33 4.22
N LEU A 84 4.93 -8.36 4.80
CA LEU A 84 6.39 -8.41 4.99
C LEU A 84 6.78 -9.17 6.27
N ILE A 85 5.81 -9.49 7.16
CA ILE A 85 6.03 -10.09 8.49
C ILE A 85 5.69 -11.60 8.53
N ARG A 86 5.00 -12.17 7.53
CA ARG A 86 4.81 -13.64 7.48
C ARG A 86 6.08 -14.34 7.00
N ASP A 87 7.04 -14.40 7.90
CA ASP A 87 8.01 -15.49 7.99
C ASP A 87 7.30 -16.58 8.82
N ASP A 88 6.66 -17.55 8.14
CA ASP A 88 5.80 -18.55 8.79
C ASP A 88 6.55 -19.32 9.89
N GLU A 89 7.88 -19.47 9.75
CA GLU A 89 8.76 -20.06 10.76
C GLU A 89 8.86 -19.21 12.05
N LEU A 90 8.89 -17.88 11.91
CA LEU A 90 8.93 -16.98 13.05
C LEU A 90 7.58 -16.92 13.77
N ALA A 91 6.47 -17.01 13.03
CA ALA A 91 5.13 -17.05 13.61
C ALA A 91 4.95 -18.30 14.49
N ASP A 92 5.30 -19.47 13.97
CA ASP A 92 5.25 -20.74 14.71
C ASP A 92 6.18 -20.72 15.94
N PHE A 93 7.36 -20.11 15.80
CA PHE A 93 8.26 -19.93 16.93
C PHE A 93 7.72 -18.97 17.98
N ILE A 94 7.05 -17.88 17.60
CA ILE A 94 6.41 -16.94 18.53
C ILE A 94 5.28 -17.63 19.31
N ASP A 95 4.47 -18.46 18.66
CA ASP A 95 3.42 -19.22 19.34
C ASP A 95 4.01 -20.24 20.33
N LYS A 96 5.15 -20.86 19.98
CA LYS A 96 5.91 -21.73 20.87
C LYS A 96 6.53 -20.97 22.05
N LEU A 97 7.13 -19.80 21.81
CA LEU A 97 7.65 -18.90 22.84
C LEU A 97 6.54 -18.45 23.80
N ALA A 98 5.35 -18.15 23.27
CA ALA A 98 4.21 -17.73 24.07
C ALA A 98 3.63 -18.86 24.93
N SER A 99 3.84 -20.12 24.54
CA SER A 99 3.28 -21.29 25.22
C SER A 99 4.26 -21.99 26.17
N ASP A 100 5.57 -21.78 26.02
CA ASP A 100 6.62 -22.46 26.80
C ASP A 100 7.18 -21.56 27.91
N SER A 101 6.98 -21.95 29.17
CA SER A 101 7.42 -21.18 30.35
C SER A 101 8.94 -21.02 30.47
N ASN A 102 9.73 -21.99 29.98
CA ASN A 102 11.19 -21.91 30.02
C ASN A 102 11.69 -20.90 28.99
N LEU A 103 11.09 -20.90 27.79
CA LEU A 103 11.41 -19.91 26.76
C LEU A 103 11.02 -18.50 27.18
N GLN A 104 9.86 -18.33 27.81
CA GLN A 104 9.47 -17.05 28.41
C GLN A 104 10.47 -16.58 29.47
N GLN A 105 10.97 -17.48 30.31
CA GLN A 105 11.96 -17.16 31.34
C GLN A 105 13.29 -16.73 30.71
N MET A 106 13.75 -17.43 29.67
CA MET A 106 14.93 -17.08 28.91
C MET A 106 14.80 -15.69 28.25
N CYS A 107 13.63 -15.36 27.69
CA CYS A 107 13.35 -14.01 27.15
C CYS A 107 13.47 -12.90 28.21
N LYS A 108 13.08 -13.16 29.47
CA LYS A 108 13.24 -12.20 30.56
C LYS A 108 14.71 -11.94 30.89
N GLU A 109 15.55 -12.97 30.85
CA GLU A 109 17.00 -12.84 31.06
C GLU A 109 17.68 -12.08 29.92
N LEU A 110 17.27 -12.35 28.67
CA LEU A 110 17.76 -11.63 27.49
C LEU A 110 17.46 -10.13 27.54
N LYS A 111 16.33 -9.72 28.14
CA LYS A 111 15.94 -8.31 28.27
C LYS A 111 16.96 -7.46 29.04
N ASN A 112 17.74 -8.09 29.93
CA ASN A 112 18.75 -7.41 30.74
C ASN A 112 20.13 -7.31 30.05
N LEU A 113 20.28 -7.88 28.85
CA LEU A 113 21.53 -7.85 28.09
C LEU A 113 21.59 -6.65 27.15
N SER A 114 22.81 -6.17 26.90
CA SER A 114 23.05 -5.18 25.85
C SER A 114 22.84 -5.77 24.46
N SER A 115 22.44 -4.94 23.48
CA SER A 115 22.30 -5.36 22.08
C SER A 115 23.57 -6.00 21.52
N LYS A 116 24.76 -5.56 21.98
CA LYS A 116 26.05 -6.14 21.59
C LYS A 116 26.22 -7.57 22.11
N SER A 117 25.76 -7.86 23.32
CA SER A 117 25.77 -9.21 23.90
C SER A 117 24.77 -10.13 23.21
N ILE A 118 23.56 -9.63 22.90
CA ILE A 118 22.53 -10.36 22.14
C ILE A 118 23.05 -10.75 20.75
N MET A 119 23.69 -9.83 20.03
CA MET A 119 24.28 -10.12 18.73
C MET A 119 25.42 -11.15 18.79
N ARG A 120 26.19 -11.19 19.90
CA ARG A 120 27.19 -12.23 20.13
C ARG A 120 26.54 -13.59 20.40
N LEU A 121 25.46 -13.64 21.18
CA LEU A 121 24.71 -14.86 21.43
C LEU A 121 24.12 -15.44 20.14
N ILE A 122 23.53 -14.62 19.26
CA ILE A 122 23.00 -15.07 17.96
C ILE A 122 24.12 -15.66 17.09
N LYS A 123 25.32 -15.06 17.11
CA LYS A 123 26.47 -15.60 16.39
C LYS A 123 26.96 -16.93 16.97
N ILE A 124 27.00 -17.06 18.30
CA ILE A 124 27.36 -18.32 18.96
C ILE A 124 26.33 -19.41 18.61
N ALA A 125 25.04 -19.11 18.68
CA ALA A 125 23.97 -20.05 18.32
C ALA A 125 24.11 -20.56 16.87
N LYS A 126 24.38 -19.66 15.92
CA LYS A 126 24.61 -20.02 14.51
C LYS A 126 25.84 -20.89 14.28
N VAL A 127 26.85 -20.81 15.15
CA VAL A 127 28.08 -21.62 15.06
C VAL A 127 27.88 -22.98 15.74
N LEU A 128 27.09 -23.04 16.81
CA LEU A 128 26.78 -24.29 17.51
C LEU A 128 25.87 -25.23 16.69
N ASP A 129 25.10 -24.69 15.75
CA ASP A 129 24.28 -25.46 14.80
C ASP A 129 25.11 -26.24 13.75
N GLU A 130 26.42 -25.99 13.62
CA GLU A 130 27.28 -26.73 12.67
C GLU A 130 27.87 -28.03 13.25
N ASP A 131 27.69 -28.32 14.56
CA ASP A 131 28.35 -29.43 15.26
C ASP A 131 27.39 -30.50 15.88
N PHE A 132 26.13 -30.58 15.43
CA PHE A 132 25.18 -31.65 15.84
C PHE A 132 24.43 -32.30 14.68
#